data_AF-A0A2M7LLQ0-F1
#
_entry.id   AF-A0A2M7LLQ0-F1
#
_cell.length_a   1.000
_cell.length_b   1.000
_cell.length_c   1.000
_cell.angle_alpha   90.00
_cell.angle_beta   90.00
_cell.angle_gamma   90.00
#
_symmetry.space_group_name_H-M   'P 1'
#
loop_
_entity.id
_entity.type
_entity.pdbx_description
1 polymer ?
#
loop_
_entity_poly.entity_id
_entity_poly.type
_entity_poly.pdbx_seq_one_letter_code
_entity_poly.pdbx_strand_id
1 'polypeptide(L)'
;PHGSINWEEQKDSRQIIIKENPKKSLMIFPNSEKYEHSYEQPFFEMTSRFQRALRLENTLLICIGFSFTDKHFKNVINEASISNTSLSLVVVLPKFQEKKGLTKIVELTKSQNNVVLINEKFEDFVKNYPYPEEYGYEQQTK
;
A
#
# COMPACT_ATOMS: atom_id res chain seq x y z
N PRO A 1 -15.20 1.53 -9.89
CA PRO A 1 -15.27 2.45 -8.74
C PRO A 1 -16.59 2.27 -7.99
N HIS A 2 -16.66 1.27 -7.12
CA HIS A 2 -17.72 1.24 -6.12
C HIS A 2 -17.12 1.85 -4.85
N GLY A 3 -17.56 3.07 -4.53
CA GLY A 3 -17.24 3.69 -3.25
C GLY A 3 -17.86 2.89 -2.09
N SER A 4 -17.49 3.25 -0.86
CA SER A 4 -18.00 2.63 0.37
C SER A 4 -19.50 2.90 0.55
N ILE A 5 -20.35 2.14 -0.14
CA ILE A 5 -21.81 2.24 -0.06
C ILE A 5 -22.38 1.74 1.27
N ASN A 6 -21.54 1.15 2.12
CA ASN A 6 -21.91 0.57 3.42
C ASN A 6 -21.88 1.59 4.57
N TRP A 7 -21.70 2.89 4.29
CA TRP A 7 -21.63 3.93 5.32
C TRP A 7 -23.01 4.56 5.53
N GLU A 8 -23.41 4.77 6.79
CA GLU A 8 -24.67 5.42 7.18
C GLU A 8 -24.41 6.46 8.28
N GLU A 9 -25.01 7.64 8.17
CA GLU A 9 -24.98 8.65 9.24
C GLU A 9 -26.10 8.38 10.25
N GLN A 10 -25.75 8.25 11.52
CA GLN A 10 -26.73 8.25 12.60
C GLN A 10 -27.29 9.65 12.79
N LYS A 11 -28.60 9.83 12.58
CA LYS A 11 -29.27 11.14 12.67
C LYS A 11 -29.12 11.82 14.03
N ASP A 12 -29.02 11.04 15.10
CA ASP A 12 -28.99 11.58 16.46
C ASP A 12 -27.60 12.09 16.87
N SER A 13 -26.53 11.50 16.33
CA SER A 13 -25.14 11.78 16.75
C SER A 13 -24.25 12.35 15.65
N ARG A 14 -24.72 12.38 14.39
CA ARG A 14 -23.93 12.65 13.17
C ARG A 14 -22.72 11.72 13.02
N GLN A 15 -22.70 10.59 13.72
CA GLN A 15 -21.63 9.61 13.59
C GLN A 15 -21.81 8.79 12.32
N ILE A 16 -20.69 8.55 11.64
CA ILE A 16 -20.62 7.68 10.46
C ILE A 16 -20.32 6.26 10.92
N ILE A 17 -21.21 5.32 10.58
CA ILE A 17 -21.04 3.90 10.90
C ILE A 17 -21.04 3.05 9.64
N ILE A 18 -20.39 1.89 9.70
CA ILE A 18 -20.40 0.89 8.63
C ILE A 18 -21.47 -0.16 8.95
N LYS A 19 -22.42 -0.39 8.03
CA LYS A 19 -23.49 -1.38 8.11
C LYS A 19 -23.56 -2.21 6.82
N GLU A 20 -23.81 -3.51 6.93
CA GLU A 20 -23.99 -4.37 5.74
C GLU A 20 -25.17 -3.94 4.88
N ASN A 21 -26.28 -3.50 5.48
CA ASN A 21 -27.47 -3.02 4.79
C ASN A 21 -27.87 -1.62 5.29
N PRO A 22 -27.22 -0.54 4.80
CA PRO A 22 -27.55 0.82 5.22
C PRO A 22 -28.88 1.26 4.59
N LYS A 23 -29.78 1.79 5.42
CA LYS A 23 -31.07 2.36 4.96
C LYS A 23 -30.89 3.68 4.23
N LYS A 24 -29.82 4.42 4.55
CA LYS A 24 -29.45 5.68 3.89
C LYS A 24 -27.94 5.69 3.65
N SER A 25 -27.53 5.04 2.56
CA SER A 25 -26.13 4.97 2.13
C SER A 25 -25.55 6.36 1.89
N LEU A 26 -24.37 6.61 2.45
CA LEU A 26 -23.54 7.76 2.15
C LEU A 26 -22.56 7.41 1.05
N MET A 27 -22.59 8.18 -0.04
CA MET A 27 -21.62 8.06 -1.11
C MET A 27 -20.50 9.08 -0.91
N ILE A 28 -19.27 8.60 -0.74
CA ILE A 28 -18.10 9.46 -0.78
C ILE A 28 -17.75 9.71 -2.24
N PHE A 29 -18.05 10.90 -2.73
CA PHE A 29 -17.66 11.30 -4.08
C PHE A 29 -16.14 11.53 -4.15
N PRO A 30 -15.50 11.16 -5.27
CA PRO A 30 -14.15 11.60 -5.55
C PRO A 30 -14.19 13.14 -5.64
N ASN A 31 -13.39 13.80 -4.81
CA ASN A 31 -13.16 15.24 -4.89
C ASN A 31 -11.67 15.41 -5.23
N SER A 32 -11.37 16.20 -6.26
CA SER A 32 -9.99 16.55 -6.64
C SER A 32 -9.23 17.22 -5.50
N GLU A 33 -9.92 17.97 -4.63
CA GLU A 33 -9.30 18.60 -3.45
C GLU A 33 -8.76 17.58 -2.44
N LYS A 34 -9.24 16.32 -2.46
CA LYS A 34 -8.66 15.26 -1.60
C LYS A 34 -7.20 14.97 -1.92
N TYR A 35 -6.78 15.19 -3.17
CA TYR A 35 -5.37 15.10 -3.52
C TYR A 35 -4.58 16.26 -2.91
N GLU A 36 -5.11 17.48 -2.95
CA GLU A 36 -4.50 18.65 -2.30
C GLU A 36 -4.38 18.46 -0.77
N HIS A 37 -5.41 17.91 -0.14
CA HIS A 37 -5.38 17.57 1.30
C HIS A 37 -4.31 16.52 1.67
N SER A 38 -3.82 15.72 0.72
CA SER A 38 -2.71 14.78 1.00
C SER A 38 -1.37 15.48 1.20
N TYR A 39 -1.25 16.75 0.79
CA TYR A 39 -0.10 17.62 1.09
C TYR A 39 -0.26 18.40 2.40
N GLU A 40 -1.39 18.26 3.08
CA GLU A 40 -1.63 18.88 4.37
C GLU A 40 -1.23 17.93 5.51
N GLN A 41 -1.17 18.48 6.72
CA GLN A 41 -0.96 17.70 7.92
C GLN A 41 -2.19 16.80 8.17
N PRO A 42 -2.01 15.54 8.62
CA PRO A 42 -0.76 14.87 9.01
C PRO A 42 -0.08 14.07 7.89
N PHE A 43 -0.68 14.00 6.70
CA PHE A 43 -0.23 13.12 5.61
C PHE A 43 1.12 13.55 5.02
N PHE A 44 1.39 14.86 5.02
CA PHE A 44 2.69 15.39 4.67
C PHE A 44 3.80 14.84 5.57
N GLU A 45 3.57 14.81 6.89
CA GLU A 45 4.55 14.26 7.83
C GLU A 45 4.75 12.75 7.60
N MET A 46 3.67 12.00 7.38
CA MET A 46 3.74 10.57 7.10
C MET A 46 4.56 10.27 5.84
N THR A 47 4.32 11.01 4.76
CA THR A 47 5.09 10.89 3.50
C THR A 47 6.55 11.26 3.69
N SER A 48 6.84 12.30 4.49
CA SER A 48 8.20 12.72 4.82
C SER A 48 8.95 11.66 5.63
N ARG A 49 8.29 11.04 6.62
CA ARG A 49 8.83 9.93 7.40
C ARG A 49 9.09 8.70 6.53
N PHE A 50 8.18 8.38 5.61
CA PHE A 50 8.37 7.31 4.63
C PHE A 50 9.62 7.54 3.77
N GLN A 51 9.76 8.72 3.17
CA GLN A 51 10.95 9.07 2.37
C GLN A 51 12.25 8.97 3.19
N ARG A 52 12.21 9.38 4.47
CA ARG A 52 13.38 9.28 5.36
C ARG A 52 13.73 7.83 5.67
N ALA A 53 12.73 6.98 5.92
CA ALA A 53 12.95 5.56 6.18
C ALA A 53 13.66 4.86 5.02
N LEU A 54 13.30 5.18 3.77
CA LEU A 54 13.93 4.59 2.59
C LEU A 54 15.40 5.01 2.37
N ARG A 55 15.87 6.06 3.04
CA ARG A 55 17.27 6.49 3.01
C ARG A 55 18.13 5.86 4.10
N LEU A 56 17.51 5.13 5.04
CA LEU A 56 18.27 4.42 6.07
C LEU A 56 19.01 3.24 5.45
N GLU A 57 20.20 2.95 5.97
CA GLU A 57 20.98 1.78 5.56
C GLU A 57 20.27 0.48 5.93
N ASN A 58 20.48 -0.58 5.15
CA ASN A 58 19.98 -1.94 5.40
C ASN A 58 18.45 -1.98 5.64
N THR A 59 17.71 -1.16 4.91
CA THR A 59 16.25 -1.10 5.01
C THR A 59 15.60 -2.11 4.07
N LEU A 60 14.56 -2.79 4.53
CA LEU A 60 13.71 -3.64 3.68
C LEU A 60 12.35 -2.97 3.48
N LEU A 61 12.02 -2.67 2.22
CA LEU A 61 10.68 -2.23 1.81
C LEU A 61 9.95 -3.40 1.16
N ILE A 62 8.79 -3.77 1.71
CA ILE A 62 7.88 -4.77 1.13
C ILE A 62 6.63 -4.05 0.60
N CYS A 63 6.37 -4.17 -0.70
CA CYS A 63 5.19 -3.63 -1.36
C CYS A 63 4.27 -4.77 -1.81
N ILE A 64 3.06 -4.85 -1.26
CA ILE A 64 2.10 -5.90 -1.61
C ILE A 64 0.84 -5.27 -2.20
N GLY A 65 0.43 -5.71 -3.40
CA GLY A 65 -0.78 -5.22 -4.05
C GLY A 65 -0.68 -3.78 -4.59
N PHE A 66 0.49 -3.15 -4.50
CA PHE A 66 0.69 -1.79 -5.01
C PHE A 66 0.94 -1.82 -6.53
N SER A 67 0.08 -1.13 -7.29
CA SER A 67 0.12 -1.12 -8.75
C SER A 67 1.22 -0.23 -9.35
N PHE A 68 1.88 0.61 -8.54
CA PHE A 68 2.81 1.66 -8.99
C PHE A 68 2.19 2.65 -10.00
N THR A 69 0.88 2.90 -9.93
CA THR A 69 0.22 3.93 -10.75
C THR A 69 0.29 5.31 -10.13
N ASP A 70 0.42 5.41 -8.80
CA ASP A 70 0.61 6.67 -8.09
C ASP A 70 2.01 7.23 -8.34
N LYS A 71 2.09 8.45 -8.90
CA LYS A 71 3.38 9.06 -9.25
C LYS A 71 4.20 9.47 -8.03
N HIS A 72 3.57 9.91 -6.94
CA HIS A 72 4.27 10.42 -5.76
C HIS A 72 5.02 9.29 -5.05
N PHE A 73 4.34 8.18 -4.78
CA PHE A 73 4.98 7.02 -4.14
C PHE A 73 5.91 6.26 -5.08
N LYS A 74 5.50 6.05 -6.33
CA LYS A 74 6.36 5.38 -7.32
C LYS A 74 7.70 6.10 -7.48
N ASN A 75 7.69 7.42 -7.62
CA ASN A 75 8.93 8.17 -7.83
C ASN A 75 9.82 8.09 -6.60
N VAL A 76 9.26 8.24 -5.39
CA VAL A 76 10.01 8.09 -4.14
C VAL A 76 10.68 6.71 -4.03
N ILE A 77 9.97 5.62 -4.33
CA ILE A 77 10.51 4.26 -4.26
C ILE A 77 11.59 4.05 -5.34
N ASN A 78 11.36 4.51 -6.56
CA ASN A 78 12.33 4.40 -7.64
C ASN A 78 13.64 5.15 -7.34
N GLU A 79 13.54 6.39 -6.86
CA GLU A 79 14.72 7.18 -6.52
C GLU A 79 15.47 6.60 -5.33
N ALA A 80 14.76 6.08 -4.32
CA ALA A 80 15.40 5.38 -3.22
C ALA A 80 16.13 4.11 -3.67
N SER A 81 15.54 3.33 -4.58
CA SER A 81 16.15 2.09 -5.11
C SER A 81 17.41 2.36 -5.95
N ILE A 82 17.51 3.54 -6.56
CA ILE A 82 18.71 3.95 -7.31
C ILE A 82 19.77 4.52 -6.37
N SER A 83 19.38 5.42 -5.47
CA SER A 83 20.32 6.18 -4.64
C SER A 83 20.82 5.42 -3.41
N ASN A 84 20.01 4.51 -2.86
CA ASN A 84 20.36 3.70 -1.70
C ASN A 84 20.61 2.24 -2.13
N THR A 85 21.87 1.89 -2.35
CA THR A 85 22.27 0.53 -2.76
C THR A 85 22.07 -0.53 -1.67
N SER A 86 21.85 -0.12 -0.41
CA SER A 86 21.55 -1.02 0.70
C SER A 86 20.05 -1.26 0.92
N LEU A 87 19.18 -0.51 0.21
CA LEU A 87 17.74 -0.69 0.28
C LEU A 87 17.36 -2.02 -0.39
N SER A 88 16.77 -2.95 0.35
CA SER A 88 16.16 -4.14 -0.23
C SER A 88 14.69 -3.85 -0.56
N LEU A 89 14.25 -4.18 -1.77
CA LEU A 89 12.89 -3.99 -2.25
C LEU A 89 12.27 -5.33 -2.63
N VAL A 90 11.15 -5.66 -2.01
CA VAL A 90 10.32 -6.82 -2.36
C VAL A 90 8.97 -6.33 -2.86
N VAL A 91 8.58 -6.70 -4.07
CA VAL A 91 7.26 -6.37 -4.63
C VAL A 91 6.48 -7.63 -4.90
N VAL A 92 5.31 -7.75 -4.27
CA VAL A 92 4.35 -8.84 -4.48
C VAL A 92 3.17 -8.29 -5.27
N LEU A 93 3.09 -8.65 -6.55
CA LEU A 93 2.01 -8.21 -7.43
C LEU A 93 1.77 -9.22 -8.55
N PRO A 94 0.52 -9.67 -8.77
CA PRO A 94 0.22 -10.55 -9.88
C PRO A 94 0.25 -9.76 -11.19
N LYS A 95 0.72 -10.43 -12.25
CA LYS A 95 0.81 -9.91 -13.62
C LYS A 95 1.63 -8.61 -13.70
N PHE A 96 2.71 -8.51 -12.93
CA PHE A 96 3.54 -7.29 -12.90
C PHE A 96 4.11 -6.91 -14.28
N GLN A 97 4.33 -7.88 -15.17
CA GLN A 97 4.82 -7.67 -16.54
C GLN A 97 3.87 -6.82 -17.40
N GLU A 98 2.57 -6.82 -17.09
CA GLU A 98 1.55 -6.05 -17.81
C GLU A 98 1.43 -4.60 -17.28
N LYS A 99 2.13 -4.26 -16.19
CA LYS A 99 1.97 -2.99 -15.47
C LYS A 99 3.03 -1.98 -15.91
N LYS A 100 2.61 -0.97 -16.70
CA LYS A 100 3.47 0.14 -17.13
C LYS A 100 4.19 0.90 -15.99
N GLY A 101 3.65 0.86 -14.77
CA GLY A 101 4.24 1.51 -13.59
C GLY A 101 5.54 0.86 -13.10
N LEU A 102 5.78 -0.40 -13.47
CA LEU A 102 6.86 -1.24 -12.94
C LEU A 102 8.09 -1.33 -13.84
N THR A 103 8.07 -0.75 -15.04
CA THR A 103 9.16 -0.89 -16.02
C THR A 103 10.55 -0.60 -15.42
N LYS A 104 10.67 0.49 -14.65
CA LYS A 104 11.94 0.87 -13.99
C LYS A 104 12.37 -0.14 -12.93
N ILE A 105 11.44 -0.69 -12.15
CA ILE A 105 11.75 -1.70 -11.12
C ILE A 105 12.15 -3.03 -11.78
N VAL A 106 11.49 -3.42 -12.87
CA VAL A 106 11.85 -4.60 -13.67
C VAL A 106 13.24 -4.44 -14.32
N GLU A 107 13.64 -3.22 -14.65
CA GLU A 107 15.01 -2.95 -15.11
C GLU A 107 16.01 -3.08 -13.95
N LEU A 108 15.69 -2.55 -12.78
CA LEU A 108 16.55 -2.66 -11.59
C LEU A 108 16.80 -4.11 -11.16
N THR A 109 15.83 -5.02 -11.32
CA THR A 109 16.03 -6.44 -10.99
C THR A 109 17.08 -7.11 -11.89
N LYS A 110 17.41 -6.52 -13.05
CA LYS A 110 18.45 -7.05 -13.94
C LYS A 110 19.84 -6.57 -13.56
N SER A 111 19.94 -5.43 -12.87
CA SER A 111 21.21 -4.79 -12.51
C SER A 111 21.54 -4.88 -11.02
N GLN A 112 20.56 -5.16 -10.16
CA GLN A 112 20.73 -5.20 -8.72
C GLN A 112 20.08 -6.45 -8.11
N ASN A 113 20.76 -7.07 -7.14
CA ASN A 113 20.30 -8.31 -6.47
C ASN A 113 19.38 -8.05 -5.27
N ASN A 114 19.27 -6.79 -4.82
CA ASN A 114 18.46 -6.33 -3.70
C ASN A 114 17.02 -5.96 -4.11
N VAL A 115 16.61 -6.23 -5.36
CA VAL A 115 15.24 -6.00 -5.83
C VAL A 115 14.63 -7.33 -6.25
N VAL A 116 13.53 -7.71 -5.61
CA VAL A 116 12.82 -8.98 -5.81
C VAL A 116 11.38 -8.71 -6.24
N LEU A 117 10.95 -9.38 -7.31
CA LEU A 117 9.58 -9.35 -7.81
C LEU A 117 8.93 -10.73 -7.66
N ILE A 118 7.77 -10.77 -7.00
CA ILE A 118 6.98 -11.98 -6.74
C ILE A 118 5.66 -11.86 -7.50
N ASN A 119 5.43 -12.77 -8.45
CA ASN A 119 4.24 -12.79 -9.30
C ASN A 119 3.10 -13.61 -8.68
N GLU A 120 2.61 -13.20 -7.52
CA GLU A 120 1.58 -13.92 -6.77
C GLU A 120 0.45 -12.99 -6.31
N LYS A 121 -0.72 -13.57 -6.04
CA LYS A 121 -1.76 -12.88 -5.29
C LYS A 121 -1.39 -12.85 -3.81
N PHE A 122 -1.93 -11.88 -3.07
CA PHE A 122 -1.72 -11.80 -1.63
C PHE A 122 -2.11 -13.09 -0.89
N GLU A 123 -3.24 -13.70 -1.26
CA GLU A 123 -3.73 -14.95 -0.65
C GLU A 123 -2.73 -16.11 -0.79
N ASP A 124 -2.05 -16.20 -1.93
CA ASP A 124 -1.09 -17.27 -2.19
C ASP A 124 0.27 -16.94 -1.54
N PHE A 125 0.66 -15.67 -1.58
CA PHE A 125 1.86 -15.18 -0.90
C PHE A 125 1.82 -15.51 0.60
N VAL A 126 0.73 -15.19 1.31
CA VAL A 126 0.65 -15.39 2.77
C VAL A 126 0.69 -16.88 3.16
N LYS A 127 0.19 -17.79 2.34
CA LYS A 127 0.25 -19.25 2.64
C LYS A 127 1.69 -19.76 2.74
N ASN A 128 2.61 -19.12 2.03
CA ASN A 128 4.02 -19.51 1.98
C ASN A 128 4.84 -18.96 3.16
N TYR A 129 4.28 -18.05 3.96
CA TYR A 129 4.94 -17.49 5.14
C TYR A 129 4.18 -17.95 6.40
N PRO A 130 4.72 -18.93 7.14
CA PRO A 130 4.05 -19.43 8.33
C PRO A 130 3.85 -18.31 9.33
N TYR A 131 2.71 -18.34 10.03
CA TYR A 131 2.56 -17.53 11.24
C TYR A 131 3.69 -17.92 12.20
N PRO A 132 4.41 -16.96 12.79
CA PRO A 132 5.35 -17.29 13.83
C PRO A 132 4.56 -17.94 14.96
N GLU A 133 4.83 -19.22 15.25
CA GLU A 133 4.14 -20.00 16.29
C GLU A 133 4.21 -19.33 17.67
N GLU A 134 5.15 -18.40 17.86
CA GLU A 134 5.40 -17.68 19.12
C GLU A 134 4.49 -16.47 19.37
N TYR A 135 3.76 -15.95 18.37
CA TYR A 135 2.75 -14.91 18.60
C TYR A 135 1.38 -15.55 18.74
N GLY A 136 1.03 -15.90 19.99
CA GLY A 136 -0.28 -16.43 20.39
C GLY A 136 -1.45 -15.50 20.08
N TYR A 137 -1.78 -15.35 18.80
CA TYR A 137 -3.12 -14.96 18.39
C TYR A 137 -4.00 -16.20 18.57
N GLU A 138 -4.54 -16.35 19.79
CA GLU A 138 -5.70 -17.21 19.98
C GLU A 138 -6.71 -16.84 18.90
N GLN A 139 -7.02 -17.80 18.03
CA GLN A 139 -8.10 -17.67 17.08
C GLN A 139 -9.38 -17.47 17.90
N GLN A 140 -9.80 -16.22 18.07
CA GLN A 140 -11.18 -15.94 18.49
C GLN A 140 -12.08 -16.31 17.33
N THR A 141 -12.37 -17.60 17.21
CA THR A 141 -13.49 -18.12 16.45
C THR A 141 -14.77 -17.53 17.07
N LYS A 142 -15.43 -16.66 16.30
CA LYS A 142 -16.85 -16.40 16.46
C LYS A 142 -17.66 -17.57 15.93
#